data_AF-A0A0H4X066-F1
#
_entry.id   AF-A0A0H4X066-F1
#
_cell.length_a   1.000
_cell.length_b   1.000
_cell.length_c   1.000
_cell.angle_alpha   90.00
_cell.angle_beta   90.00
_cell.angle_gamma   90.00
#
_symmetry.space_group_name_H-M   'P 1'
#
loop_
_entity.id
_entity.type
_entity.pdbx_description
1 polymer ?
#
loop_
_entity_poly.entity_id
_entity_poly.type
_entity_poly.pdbx_seq_one_letter_code
_entity_poly.pdbx_strand_id
1 'polypeptide(L)' 'MSQNEHILRAWRDPEYFNSLSAEERASLPANPAAALELSDDVLESISGADSCEQFGSYYCTPCPPFVCM' A
#
# COMPACT_ATOMS: atom_id res chain seq x y z
N MET A 1 12.06 12.10 16.38
CA MET A 1 11.05 11.58 15.44
C MET A 1 9.69 11.81 16.07
N SER A 2 8.73 12.31 15.31
CA SER A 2 7.36 12.48 15.80
C SER A 2 6.71 11.11 16.03
N GLN A 3 5.83 11.00 17.02
CA GLN A 3 5.11 9.75 17.34
C GLN A 3 4.38 9.17 16.12
N ASN A 4 3.88 10.04 15.23
CA ASN A 4 3.25 9.62 13.96
C ASN A 4 4.24 9.01 12.96
N GLU A 5 5.47 9.53 12.87
CA GLU A 5 6.50 8.97 11.97
C GLU A 5 6.93 7.58 12.41
N HIS A 6 7.00 7.34 13.73
CA HIS A 6 7.27 6.03 14.31
C HIS A 6 6.18 5.01 13.94
N ILE A 7 4.91 5.38 14.08
CA ILE A 7 3.77 4.52 13.74
C ILE A 7 3.77 4.19 12.24
N LEU A 8 3.96 5.20 11.39
CA LEU A 8 4.01 5.01 9.94
C LEU A 8 5.16 4.09 9.52
N ARG A 9 6.34 4.25 10.14
CA ARG A 9 7.49 3.39 9.87
C ARG A 9 7.25 1.96 10.34
N ALA A 10 6.61 1.77 11.50
CA ALA A 10 6.25 0.46 12.02
C ALA A 10 5.26 -0.30 11.10
N TRP A 11 4.38 0.39 10.38
CA TRP A 11 3.48 -0.26 9.41
C TRP A 11 4.09 -0.45 8.02
N ARG A 12 5.05 0.39 7.62
CA ARG A 12 5.68 0.32 6.30
C ARG A 12 6.79 -0.74 6.24
N ASP A 13 7.63 -0.80 7.27
CA ASP A 13 8.84 -1.61 7.29
C ASP A 13 8.67 -2.83 8.21
N PRO A 14 8.49 -4.04 7.66
CA PRO A 14 8.27 -5.24 8.45
C PRO A 14 9.50 -5.60 9.30
N GLU A 15 10.72 -5.31 8.84
CA GLU A 15 11.93 -5.52 9.65
C GLU A 15 11.97 -4.60 10.87
N TYR A 16 11.54 -3.34 10.70
CA TYR A 16 11.44 -2.39 11.80
C TYR A 16 10.37 -2.83 12.80
N PHE A 17 9.20 -3.27 12.32
CA PHE A 17 8.14 -3.83 13.17
C PHE A 17 8.61 -5.02 14.01
N ASN A 18 9.35 -5.94 13.41
CA ASN A 18 9.87 -7.12 14.10
C ASN A 18 11.01 -6.77 15.08
N SER A 19 11.73 -5.69 14.83
CA SER A 19 12.79 -5.20 15.73
C SER A 19 12.26 -4.54 17.02
N LEU A 20 11.00 -4.08 17.03
CA LEU A 20 10.37 -3.46 18.20
C LEU A 20 10.12 -4.49 19.31
N SER A 21 10.13 -4.04 20.56
CA SER A 21 9.75 -4.86 21.72
C SER A 21 8.26 -5.23 21.72
N ALA A 22 7.87 -6.22 22.54
CA ALA A 22 6.47 -6.64 22.63
C ALA A 22 5.57 -5.52 23.17
N GLU A 23 6.06 -4.73 24.13
CA GLU A 23 5.35 -3.57 24.67
C GLU A 23 5.16 -2.45 23.63
N GLU A 24 6.19 -2.18 22.84
CA GLU A 24 6.11 -1.15 21.79
C GLU A 24 5.15 -1.56 20.68
N ARG A 25 5.15 -2.84 20.29
CA ARG A 25 4.18 -3.37 19.31
C ARG A 25 2.74 -3.31 19.82
N ALA A 26 2.51 -3.58 21.10
CA ALA A 26 1.19 -3.50 21.71
C ALA A 26 0.68 -2.05 21.84
N SER A 27 1.59 -1.07 21.89
CA SER A 27 1.25 0.35 21.92
C SER A 27 0.92 0.92 20.53
N LEU A 28 1.16 0.19 19.44
CA LEU A 28 0.83 0.64 18.10
C LEU A 28 -0.69 0.52 17.86
N PRO A 29 -1.31 1.51 17.18
CA PRO A 29 -2.70 1.40 16.79
C PRO A 29 -2.90 0.23 15.83
N ALA A 30 -4.15 -0.24 15.72
CA ALA A 30 -4.52 -1.24 14.73
C ALA A 30 -4.17 -0.75 13.32
N ASN A 31 -3.52 -1.60 12.52
CA ASN A 31 -3.17 -1.26 11.14
C ASN A 31 -4.47 -1.04 10.34
N PRO A 32 -4.68 0.13 9.71
CA PRO A 32 -5.88 0.41 8.92
C PRO A 32 -6.06 -0.57 7.75
N ALA A 33 -4.99 -1.18 7.23
CA ALA A 33 -5.08 -2.22 6.21
C ALA A 33 -5.54 -3.58 6.78
N ALA A 34 -5.33 -3.84 8.08
CA ALA A 34 -5.80 -5.06 8.74
C ALA A 34 -7.30 -5.00 9.10
N ALA A 35 -7.93 -3.82 9.02
CA ALA A 35 -9.37 -3.67 9.25
C ALA A 35 -10.22 -4.23 8.10
N LEU A 36 -9.61 -4.45 6.92
CA LEU A 36 -10.26 -4.97 5.73
C LEU A 36 -9.60 -6.29 5.34
N GLU A 37 -10.15 -7.40 5.83
CA GLU A 37 -9.76 -8.72 5.36
C GLU A 37 -10.45 -8.97 4.01
N LEU A 38 -9.65 -9.14 2.96
CA LEU A 38 -10.13 -9.48 1.62
C LEU A 38 -9.96 -10.99 1.43
N SER A 39 -11.00 -11.67 0.96
CA SER A 39 -10.90 -13.09 0.60
C SER A 39 -10.08 -13.26 -0.68
N ASP A 40 -9.49 -14.44 -0.86
CA ASP A 40 -8.73 -14.80 -2.08
C ASP A 40 -9.57 -14.56 -3.35
N ASP A 41 -10.87 -14.87 -3.34
CA ASP A 41 -11.78 -14.60 -4.46
C ASP A 41 -11.88 -13.10 -4.81
N VAL A 42 -11.89 -12.23 -3.79
CA VAL A 42 -11.94 -10.78 -3.98
C VAL A 42 -10.59 -10.27 -4.46
N LEU A 43 -9.49 -10.81 -3.95
CA LEU A 43 -8.13 -10.49 -4.41
C LEU A 43 -7.91 -10.89 -5.87
N GLU A 44 -8.42 -12.05 -6.29
CA GLU A 44 -8.36 -12.50 -7.70
C GLU A 44 -9.14 -11.57 -8.62
N SER A 45 -10.26 -11.02 -8.14
CA SER A 45 -11.05 -10.04 -8.89
C SER A 45 -10.43 -8.64 -8.96
N ILE A 46 -9.46 -8.31 -8.10
CA ILE A 46 -8.80 -7.01 -8.10
C ILE A 46 -7.64 -7.05 -9.10
N SER A 47 -7.88 -6.56 -10.30
CA SER A 47 -6.81 -6.29 -11.27
C SER A 47 -6.26 -4.86 -11.11
N GLY A 48 -4.94 -4.72 -11.20
CA GLY A 48 -4.29 -3.42 -11.34
C GLY A 48 -4.29 -2.98 -12.81
N ALA A 49 -4.45 -1.67 -13.04
CA ALA A 49 -4.57 -1.01 -14.35
C ALA A 49 -5.82 -1.44 -15.16
N ASP A 50 -6.67 -0.46 -15.44
CA ASP A 50 -7.67 -0.56 -16.52
C ASP A 50 -6.91 -0.73 -17.83
N SER A 51 -7.17 -1.82 -18.57
CA SER A 51 -6.81 -1.87 -19.99
C SER A 51 -7.39 -0.60 -20.62
N CYS A 52 -6.56 0.19 -21.29
CA CYS A 52 -6.89 1.46 -21.93
C CYS A 52 -8.05 1.37 -22.94
N GLU A 53 -9.25 0.98 -22.54
CA GLU A 53 -10.35 0.69 -23.45
C GLU A 53 -11.26 1.90 -23.59
N GLN A 54 -11.24 2.89 -22.68
CA GLN A 54 -11.90 4.17 -23.03
C GLN A 54 -11.61 5.45 -22.25
N PHE A 55 -10.86 5.44 -21.14
CA PHE A 55 -10.67 6.67 -20.33
C PHE A 55 -9.23 6.90 -19.86
N GLY A 56 -8.25 6.70 -20.75
CA GLY A 56 -6.89 7.19 -20.55
C GLY A 56 -6.72 8.63 -21.01
N SER A 57 -6.13 9.50 -20.19
CA SER A 57 -5.34 10.62 -20.72
C SER A 57 -4.32 10.03 -21.72
N TYR A 58 -4.18 10.62 -22.92
CA TYR A 58 -3.20 10.19 -23.93
C TYR A 58 -1.73 10.24 -23.45
N TYR A 59 -1.50 10.73 -22.24
CA TYR A 59 -0.20 10.84 -21.61
C TYR A 59 -0.21 10.05 -20.30
N CYS A 60 0.43 8.88 -20.31
CA CYS A 60 0.87 8.21 -19.09
C CYS A 60 2.02 9.03 -18.48
N THR A 61 1.94 9.35 -17.20
CA THR A 61 3.08 9.87 -16.43
C THR A 61 3.94 8.69 -16.00
N PRO A 62 4.83 8.26 -16.88
CA PRO A 62 6.24 8.50 -16.61
C PRO A 62 6.90 9.28 -17.74
N CYS A 63 7.69 10.31 -17.40
CA CYS A 63 8.63 10.93 -18.33
C CYS A 63 9.70 9.89 -18.71
N PRO A 64 10.01 9.64 -20.01
CA PRO A 64 9.46 10.25 -21.22
C PRO A 64 8.17 9.55 -21.73
N PRO A 65 7.29 10.29 -22.43
CA PRO A 65 5.99 9.77 -22.88
C PRO A 65 6.17 8.66 -23.91
N PHE A 66 5.84 7.43 -23.51
CA PHE A 66 5.66 6.34 -24.46
C PHE A 66 4.20 6.29 -24.88
N VAL A 67 3.98 6.34 -26.19
CA VAL A 67 2.66 6.05 -26.76
C VAL A 67 2.45 4.55 -26.58
N CYS A 68 1.49 4.15 -25.76
CA CYS A 68 1.01 2.77 -25.76
C CYS A 68 0.28 2.55 -27.09
N MET A 69 0.98 1.99 -28.09
CA MET A 69 0.35 1.36 -29.25
C MET A 69 0.12 -0.11 -28.97
#